data_AF-A0A7K3UJB4-F1
#
_entry.id   AF-A0A7K3UJB4-F1
#
_cell.length_a   1.000
_cell.length_b   1.000
_cell.length_c   1.000
_cell.angle_alpha   90.00
_cell.angle_beta   90.00
_cell.angle_gamma   90.00
#
_symmetry.space_group_name_H-M   'P 1'
#
loop_
_entity.id
_entity.type
_entity.pdbx_description
1 polymer ?
#
loop_
_entity_poly.entity_id
_entity_poly.type
_entity_poly.pdbx_seq_one_letter_code
_entity_poly.pdbx_strand_id
1 'polypeptide(L)'
;MAFSGLHVVCGYPGSLFARDKSQAILGKIAWSEAPATGVTSTNFAPGENAGSGQAIFRINAAADSWVSVGPTPDATTGKRFLVRSGADYDVYAEPNDKFQWIAA
;
A
#
# COMPACT_ATOMS: atom_id res chain seq x y z
N MET A 1 11.18 17.88 -11.62
CA MET A 1 11.40 16.45 -11.89
C MET A 1 10.04 15.78 -11.83
N ALA A 2 9.60 15.11 -12.90
CA ALA A 2 8.34 14.38 -12.89
C ALA A 2 8.48 13.10 -12.06
N PHE A 3 7.42 12.72 -11.36
CA PHE A 3 7.35 11.46 -10.64
C PHE A 3 7.51 10.28 -11.62
N SER A 4 8.48 9.40 -11.36
CA SER A 4 8.70 8.18 -12.14
C SER A 4 8.64 6.96 -11.22
N GLY A 5 8.01 5.88 -11.70
CA GLY A 5 7.80 4.66 -10.94
C GLY A 5 6.54 4.69 -10.08
N LEU A 6 6.64 4.16 -8.85
CA LEU A 6 5.52 4.03 -7.93
C LEU A 6 5.97 4.37 -6.51
N HIS A 7 5.09 5.00 -5.74
CA HIS A 7 5.31 5.41 -4.37
C HIS A 7 4.22 4.80 -3.50
N VAL A 8 4.64 4.20 -2.39
CA VAL A 8 3.76 3.60 -1.41
C VAL A 8 3.97 4.30 -0.07
N VAL A 9 2.86 4.65 0.58
CA VAL A 9 2.84 5.19 1.93
C VAL A 9 2.09 4.21 2.82
N CYS A 10 2.73 3.74 3.87
CA CYS A 10 2.09 2.97 4.91
C CYS A 10 1.68 3.89 6.06
N GLY A 11 0.45 3.75 6.52
CA GLY A 11 -0.04 4.47 7.69
C GLY A 11 -1.27 3.81 8.28
N TYR A 12 -1.82 4.47 9.30
CA TYR A 12 -3.05 4.04 9.93
C TYR A 12 -4.26 4.76 9.35
N PRO A 13 -5.43 4.11 9.34
CA PRO A 13 -6.68 4.71 8.94
C PRO A 13 -7.05 5.87 9.87
N GLY A 14 -7.58 6.97 9.30
CA GLY A 14 -8.06 8.12 10.08
C GLY A 14 -9.40 7.90 10.79
N SER A 15 -10.00 6.70 10.71
CA SER A 15 -11.30 6.41 11.33
C SER A 15 -11.13 5.68 12.67
N LEU A 16 -11.57 6.31 13.75
CA LEU A 16 -11.49 5.77 15.12
C LEU A 16 -12.74 4.96 15.52
N PHE A 17 -13.82 4.98 14.73
CA PHE A 17 -15.13 4.40 15.06
C PHE A 17 -15.78 3.73 13.83
N ALA A 18 -16.55 2.65 14.03
CA ALA A 18 -17.25 1.91 12.96
C ALA A 18 -16.35 1.54 11.76
N ARG A 19 -15.20 0.92 12.05
CA ARG A 19 -14.11 0.63 11.09
C ARG A 19 -14.51 -0.34 9.98
N ASP A 20 -15.55 -1.14 10.20
CA ASP A 20 -16.17 -2.04 9.21
C ASP A 20 -17.19 -1.33 8.30
N LYS A 21 -17.54 -0.06 8.61
CA LYS A 21 -18.54 0.75 7.90
C LYS A 21 -17.98 2.01 7.24
N SER A 22 -16.78 2.45 7.62
CA SER A 22 -16.17 3.70 7.13
C SER A 22 -15.00 3.41 6.18
N GLN A 23 -14.99 4.03 4.99
CA GLN A 23 -13.78 4.10 4.17
C GLN A 23 -12.84 5.14 4.77
N ALA A 24 -11.85 4.67 5.51
CA ALA A 24 -10.93 5.56 6.18
C ALA A 24 -9.90 6.13 5.19
N ILE A 25 -9.74 7.45 5.19
CA ILE A 25 -8.61 8.10 4.53
C ILE A 25 -7.32 7.85 5.31
N LEU A 26 -6.18 7.99 4.65
CA LEU A 26 -4.87 7.87 5.30
C LEU A 26 -4.73 8.90 6.42
N GLY A 27 -4.48 8.42 7.64
CA GLY A 27 -4.23 9.22 8.83
C GLY A 27 -2.72 9.34 9.12
N LYS A 28 -2.28 8.76 10.24
CA LYS A 28 -0.88 8.84 10.67
C LYS A 28 0.02 7.96 9.78
N ILE A 29 1.02 8.57 9.16
CA ILE A 29 2.04 7.87 8.36
C ILE A 29 3.00 7.12 9.30
N ALA A 30 3.25 5.85 8.99
CA ALA A 30 4.26 5.01 9.63
C ALA A 30 5.58 5.06 8.86
N TRP A 31 5.52 4.92 7.52
CA TRP A 31 6.65 5.00 6.62
C TRP A 31 6.20 5.23 5.18
N SER A 32 7.14 5.59 4.29
CA SER A 32 6.91 5.67 2.85
C SER A 32 8.13 5.18 2.08
N GLU A 33 7.93 4.52 0.94
CA GLU A 33 8.98 4.01 0.08
C GLU A 33 8.63 4.15 -1.41
N ALA A 34 9.65 4.15 -2.25
CA ALA A 34 9.54 4.04 -3.71
C ALA A 34 10.40 2.86 -4.18
N PRO A 35 9.98 1.60 -3.93
CA PRO A 35 10.75 0.43 -4.33
C PRO A 35 10.88 0.38 -5.86
N ALA A 36 12.00 -0.14 -6.37
CA ALA A 36 12.15 -0.37 -7.80
C ALA A 36 11.16 -1.45 -8.28
N THR A 37 10.86 -1.46 -9.58
CA THR A 37 10.00 -2.49 -10.19
C THR A 37 10.54 -3.89 -9.89
N GLY A 38 9.66 -4.81 -9.50
CA GLY A 38 10.02 -6.18 -9.13
C GLY A 38 10.79 -6.31 -7.81
N VAL A 39 11.02 -5.22 -7.07
CA VAL A 39 11.69 -5.26 -5.76
C VAL A 39 10.65 -5.14 -4.66
N THR A 40 10.69 -6.06 -3.70
CA THR A 40 9.82 -6.01 -2.53
C THR A 40 10.24 -4.86 -1.61
N SER A 41 9.26 -4.21 -0.97
CA SER A 41 9.50 -3.17 0.03
C SER A 41 10.43 -3.65 1.14
N THR A 42 11.24 -2.72 1.65
CA THR A 42 12.14 -3.03 2.76
C THR A 42 11.32 -3.11 4.05
N ASN A 43 10.48 -2.10 4.27
CA ASN A 43 9.53 -2.04 5.36
C ASN A 43 8.31 -2.95 5.13
N PHE A 44 7.63 -3.24 6.23
CA PHE A 44 6.42 -4.05 6.31
C PHE A 44 5.30 -3.28 7.04
N ALA A 45 4.06 -3.73 6.87
CA ALA A 45 2.92 -3.19 7.58
C ALA A 45 3.06 -3.46 9.09
N PRO A 46 2.99 -2.42 9.94
CA PRO A 46 3.08 -2.59 11.38
C PRO A 46 1.89 -3.37 11.93
N GLY A 47 2.03 -3.86 13.17
CA GLY A 47 0.92 -4.49 13.90
C GLY A 47 -0.27 -3.54 14.07
N GLU A 48 -1.44 -4.12 14.33
CA GLU A 48 -2.67 -3.34 14.52
C GLU A 48 -2.52 -2.32 15.66
N ASN A 49 -3.08 -1.13 15.45
CA ASN A 49 -3.16 -0.11 16.48
C ASN A 49 -4.54 -0.14 17.14
N ALA A 50 -4.60 -0.24 18.48
CA ALA A 50 -5.87 -0.30 19.21
C ALA A 50 -6.84 0.86 18.85
N GLY A 51 -6.30 2.07 18.66
CA GLY A 51 -7.07 3.27 18.33
C GLY A 51 -7.44 3.40 16.84
N SER A 52 -6.64 2.84 15.93
CA SER A 52 -6.74 3.14 14.49
C SER A 52 -6.97 1.92 13.58
N GLY A 53 -6.76 0.70 14.08
CA GLY A 53 -6.99 -0.56 13.38
C GLY A 53 -5.78 -1.05 12.59
N GLN A 54 -6.06 -1.81 11.53
CA GLN A 54 -5.08 -2.33 10.58
C GLN A 54 -4.44 -1.20 9.78
N ALA A 55 -3.18 -1.37 9.41
CA ALA A 55 -2.49 -0.41 8.55
C ALA A 55 -3.08 -0.42 7.12
N ILE A 56 -2.87 0.68 6.40
CA ILE A 56 -3.24 0.86 5.00
C ILE A 56 -1.98 1.18 4.22
N PHE A 57 -1.90 0.66 2.99
CA PHE A 57 -1.00 1.14 1.96
C PHE A 57 -1.77 2.06 1.00
N ARG A 58 -1.33 3.31 0.93
CA ARG A 58 -1.72 4.26 -0.11
C ARG A 58 -0.68 4.22 -1.21
N ILE A 59 -1.13 3.97 -2.43
CA ILE A 59 -0.28 3.71 -3.58
C ILE A 59 -0.55 4.76 -4.65
N ASN A 60 0.50 5.37 -5.17
CA ASN A 60 0.44 6.29 -6.31
C ASN A 60 1.44 5.84 -7.37
N ALA A 61 0.97 5.61 -8.59
CA ALA A 61 1.77 5.10 -9.69
C ALA A 61 1.85 6.11 -10.84
N ALA A 62 3.05 6.26 -11.43
CA ALA A 62 3.26 7.10 -12.62
C ALA A 62 2.76 6.44 -13.91
N ALA A 63 2.67 5.11 -13.93
CA ALA A 63 2.14 4.30 -15.02
C ALA A 63 1.21 3.22 -14.46
N ASP A 64 0.34 2.67 -15.31
CA ASP A 64 -0.48 1.52 -14.93
C ASP A 64 0.43 0.40 -14.43
N SER A 65 0.12 -0.13 -13.26
CA SER A 65 1.00 -1.06 -12.53
C SER A 65 0.22 -2.19 -11.91
N TRP A 66 0.77 -3.39 -11.97
CA TRP A 66 0.32 -4.50 -11.16
C TRP A 66 0.98 -4.42 -9.79
N VAL A 67 0.15 -4.51 -8.74
CA VAL A 67 0.59 -4.42 -7.35
C VAL A 67 0.18 -5.68 -6.60
N SER A 68 1.08 -6.19 -5.77
CA SER A 68 0.81 -7.26 -4.82
C SER A 68 1.14 -6.83 -3.39
N VAL A 69 0.30 -7.27 -2.46
CA VAL A 69 0.43 -7.06 -1.01
C VAL A 69 0.28 -8.41 -0.32
N GLY A 70 1.15 -8.69 0.64
CA GLY A 70 1.17 -9.93 1.41
C GLY A 70 2.52 -10.14 2.11
N PRO A 71 2.70 -11.19 2.92
CA PRO A 71 3.96 -11.45 3.62
C PRO A 71 5.11 -11.78 2.65
N THR A 72 4.77 -12.36 1.49
CA THR A 72 5.68 -12.64 0.38
C THR A 72 5.02 -12.17 -0.93
N PRO A 73 4.95 -10.86 -1.19
CA PRO A 73 4.22 -10.32 -2.33
C PRO A 73 4.95 -10.64 -3.63
N ASP A 74 4.18 -10.99 -4.65
CA ASP A 74 4.66 -11.22 -6.01
C ASP A 74 3.75 -10.48 -6.99
N ALA A 75 4.24 -9.42 -7.63
CA ALA A 75 3.49 -8.63 -8.60
C ALA A 75 3.49 -9.25 -10.01
N THR A 76 4.34 -10.25 -10.26
CA THR A 76 4.46 -10.95 -11.55
C THR A 76 3.39 -12.05 -11.72
N THR A 77 2.91 -12.62 -10.62
CA THR A 77 1.92 -13.70 -10.59
C THR A 77 1.07 -13.65 -9.31
N GLY A 78 0.08 -14.54 -9.14
CA GLY A 78 -0.68 -14.68 -7.89
C GLY A 78 -1.68 -13.55 -7.61
N LYS A 79 -1.89 -13.23 -6.32
CA LYS A 79 -2.84 -12.20 -5.86
C LYS A 79 -2.27 -10.81 -6.10
N ARG A 80 -2.81 -10.13 -7.10
CA ARG A 80 -2.44 -8.76 -7.49
C ARG A 80 -3.64 -7.99 -7.97
N PHE A 81 -3.54 -6.67 -7.94
CA PHE A 81 -4.56 -5.75 -8.42
C PHE A 81 -3.93 -4.65 -9.28
N LEU A 82 -4.72 -4.05 -10.16
CA LEU A 82 -4.29 -2.99 -11.05
C LEU A 82 -4.40 -1.64 -10.33
N VAL A 83 -3.29 -0.90 -10.29
CA VAL A 83 -3.27 0.52 -9.92
C VAL A 83 -3.07 1.33 -11.18
N ARG A 84 -4.03 2.20 -11.49
CA ARG A 84 -3.97 3.08 -12.67
C ARG A 84 -3.02 4.24 -12.41
N SER A 85 -2.40 4.72 -13.49
CA SER A 85 -1.58 5.92 -13.47
C SER A 85 -2.36 7.12 -12.93
N GLY A 86 -1.74 7.89 -12.04
CA GLY A 86 -2.28 9.14 -11.50
C GLY A 86 -3.44 8.98 -10.50
N ALA A 87 -3.78 7.76 -10.10
CA ALA A 87 -4.78 7.49 -9.07
C ALA A 87 -4.13 7.07 -7.75
N ASP A 88 -4.69 7.55 -6.64
CA ASP A 88 -4.40 7.00 -5.32
C ASP A 88 -5.24 5.74 -5.11
N TYR A 89 -4.57 4.64 -4.76
CA TYR A 89 -5.22 3.37 -4.41
C TYR A 89 -4.89 3.02 -2.97
N ASP A 90 -5.92 2.91 -2.15
CA ASP A 90 -5.80 2.54 -0.73
C ASP A 90 -6.22 1.08 -0.52
N VAL A 91 -5.38 0.32 0.18
CA VAL A 91 -5.67 -1.08 0.54
C VAL A 91 -5.25 -1.35 1.98
N TYR A 92 -6.10 -2.05 2.74
CA TYR A 92 -5.73 -2.55 4.06
C TYR A 92 -4.62 -3.61 3.94
N ALA A 93 -3.70 -3.61 4.88
CA ALA A 93 -2.59 -4.54 4.96
C ALA A 93 -2.61 -5.26 6.32
N GLU A 94 -2.34 -6.56 6.30
CA GLU A 94 -2.18 -7.35 7.52
C GLU A 94 -0.79 -7.11 8.13
N PRO A 95 -0.61 -7.34 9.45
CA PRO A 95 0.70 -7.23 10.08
C PRO A 95 1.76 -8.08 9.37
N ASN A 96 2.92 -7.49 9.11
CA ASN A 96 4.05 -8.05 8.35
C ASN A 96 3.87 -8.14 6.83
N ASP A 97 2.75 -7.67 6.28
CA ASP A 97 2.61 -7.56 4.84
C ASP A 97 3.65 -6.61 4.26
N LYS A 98 4.18 -7.00 3.11
CA LYS A 98 5.06 -6.21 2.28
C LYS A 98 4.37 -5.86 0.98
N PHE A 99 5.05 -5.03 0.21
CA PHE A 99 4.56 -4.47 -1.03
C PHE A 99 5.52 -4.82 -2.18
N GLN A 100 5.00 -5.18 -3.34
CA GLN A 100 5.78 -5.25 -4.59
C GLN A 100 4.92 -4.77 -5.76
N TRP A 101 5.57 -4.23 -6.79
CA TRP A 101 4.88 -3.79 -8.01
C TRP A 101 5.72 -4.08 -9.26
N ILE A 102 5.03 -4.12 -10.40
CA ILE A 102 5.63 -4.07 -11.74
C ILE A 102 4.80 -3.15 -12.64
N ALA A 103 5.43 -2.51 -13.61
CA ALA A 103 4.69 -1.83 -14.67
C ALA A 103 3.85 -2.84 -15.47
N ALA A 104 2.62 -2.46 -15.83
CA ALA A 104 1.68 -3.30 -16.59
C ALA A 104 1.89 -3.22 -18.11
#